data_AF-A0A5Q4FIN9-F1
#
_entry.id   AF-A0A5Q4FIN9-F1
#
_cell.length_a   1.000
_cell.length_b   1.000
_cell.length_c   1.000
_cell.angle_alpha   90.00
_cell.angle_beta   90.00
_cell.angle_gamma   90.00
#
_symmetry.space_group_name_H-M   'P 1'
#
loop_
_entity.id
_entity.type
_entity.pdbx_description
1 polymer ?
#
loop_
_entity_poly.entity_id
_entity_poly.type
_entity_poly.pdbx_seq_one_letter_code
_entity_poly.pdbx_strand_id
1 'polypeptide(L)' 'MFGSKETTRECPSCALESSTEEEVCPYCGYEFPPEHKGRMVMAWIFVILLIVWLITRW' A
#
# COMPACT_ATOMS: atom_id res chain seq x y z
N MET A 1 -11.81 16.49 9.65
CA MET A 1 -12.96 15.58 9.41
C MET A 1 -12.48 14.45 8.51
N PHE A 2 -11.94 13.37 9.09
CA PHE A 2 -11.84 12.03 8.52
C PHE A 2 -11.48 11.09 9.68
N GLY A 3 -12.52 10.61 10.38
CA GLY A 3 -12.45 9.30 11.04
C GLY A 3 -12.32 8.23 9.93
N SER A 4 -11.92 7.00 10.18
CA SER A 4 -12.12 6.21 11.39
C SER A 4 -11.28 4.94 11.23
N LYS A 5 -10.40 4.66 12.19
CA LYS A 5 -9.76 3.35 12.37
C LYS A 5 -10.76 2.45 13.11
N GLU A 6 -11.72 1.90 12.39
CA GLU A 6 -12.40 0.64 12.72
C GLU A 6 -12.20 -0.26 11.48
N THR A 7 -12.06 -1.57 11.64
CA THR A 7 -11.60 -2.50 10.58
C THR A 7 -12.64 -2.76 9.48
N THR A 8 -13.41 -1.74 9.14
CA THR A 8 -14.37 -1.69 8.04
C THR A 8 -14.16 -0.35 7.33
N ARG A 9 -13.82 -0.41 6.04
CA ARG A 9 -13.61 0.78 5.20
C ARG A 9 -14.73 0.90 4.19
N GLU A 10 -15.21 2.12 3.97
CA GLU A 10 -16.11 2.40 2.86
C GLU A 10 -15.35 2.31 1.54
N CYS A 11 -15.89 1.56 0.57
CA CYS A 11 -15.31 1.47 -0.76
C CYS A 11 -15.48 2.83 -1.45
N PRO A 12 -14.42 3.49 -1.94
CA PRO A 12 -14.51 4.82 -2.57
C PRO A 12 -15.30 4.81 -3.88
N SER A 13 -15.51 3.63 -4.48
CA SER A 13 -16.22 3.49 -5.75
C SER A 13 -17.72 3.24 -5.59
N CYS A 14 -18.16 2.54 -4.54
CA CYS A 14 -19.58 2.20 -4.35
C CYS A 14 -20.17 2.70 -3.03
N ALA A 15 -19.35 3.34 -2.17
CA ALA A 15 -19.72 3.84 -0.85
C ALA A 15 -20.34 2.79 0.09
N LEU A 16 -20.14 1.50 -0.20
CA LEU A 16 -20.53 0.39 0.67
C LEU A 16 -19.42 0.07 1.66
N GLU A 17 -19.82 -0.42 2.83
CA GLU A 17 -18.90 -0.98 3.80
C GLU A 17 -18.20 -2.23 3.23
N SER A 18 -16.87 -2.29 3.37
CA SER A 18 -16.05 -3.40 2.91
C SER A 18 -14.97 -3.72 3.93
N SER A 19 -14.59 -4.98 4.02
CA SER A 19 -13.52 -5.40 4.92
C SER A 19 -12.18 -4.86 4.43
N THR A 20 -11.36 -4.34 5.34
CA THR A 20 -10.03 -3.81 4.99
C THR A 20 -9.05 -4.90 4.53
N GLU A 21 -9.33 -6.16 4.87
CA GLU A 21 -8.55 -7.33 4.45
C GLU A 21 -8.81 -7.77 3.01
N GLU A 22 -9.93 -7.37 2.40
CA GLU A 22 -10.25 -7.75 1.04
C GLU A 22 -9.47 -6.87 0.05
N GLU A 23 -8.64 -7.51 -0.79
CA GLU A 23 -7.92 -6.86 -1.88
C GLU A 23 -8.87 -6.33 -2.96
N VAL A 24 -10.08 -6.90 -3.05
CA VAL A 24 -11.10 -6.54 -4.03
C VAL A 24 -12.45 -6.37 -3.31
N CYS A 25 -13.16 -5.28 -3.59
CA CYS A 25 -14.50 -5.07 -3.04
C CYS A 25 -15.49 -6.11 -3.62
N PRO A 26 -16.22 -6.89 -2.79
CA PRO A 26 -17.11 -7.96 -3.26
C PRO A 26 -18.38 -7.45 -3.95
N TYR A 27 -18.69 -6.16 -3.79
CA TYR A 27 -19.92 -5.57 -4.34
C TYR A 27 -19.74 -5.00 -5.74
N CYS A 28 -18.62 -4.33 -5.99
CA CYS A 28 -18.37 -3.62 -7.25
C CYS A 28 -17.15 -4.13 -8.03
N GLY A 29 -16.32 -4.97 -7.41
CA GLY A 29 -15.07 -5.43 -8.02
C GLY A 29 -13.95 -4.40 -8.02
N TYR A 30 -14.03 -3.36 -7.18
CA TYR A 30 -12.95 -2.37 -7.07
C TYR A 30 -11.72 -3.00 -6.41
N GLU A 31 -10.60 -2.98 -7.13
CA GLU A 31 -9.31 -3.52 -6.68
C GLU A 31 -8.62 -2.47 -5.80
N PHE A 32 -8.58 -2.75 -4.49
CA PHE A 32 -7.88 -1.88 -3.56
C PHE A 32 -6.38 -2.05 -3.77
N PRO A 33 -5.62 -0.95 -3.90
CA PRO A 33 -4.18 -1.06 -4.06
C PRO A 33 -3.65 -1.78 -2.82
N PRO A 34 -3.02 -2.96 -2.98
CA PRO A 34 -2.42 -3.64 -1.85
C PRO A 34 -1.45 -2.66 -1.23
N GLU A 35 -1.48 -2.53 0.10
CA GLU A 35 -0.45 -1.87 0.88
C GLU A 35 0.84 -2.68 0.72
N HIS A 36 1.43 -2.61 -0.47
CA HIS A 36 2.46 -3.54 -0.84
C HIS A 36 3.69 -3.17 0.00
N LYS A 37 3.93 -4.00 1.01
CA LYS A 37 5.15 -4.00 1.81
C LYS A 37 6.40 -4.05 0.90
N GLY A 38 6.25 -4.51 -0.35
CA GLY A 38 7.27 -4.44 -1.39
C GLY A 38 7.76 -3.03 -1.78
N ARG A 39 6.97 -1.95 -1.59
CA ARG A 39 7.41 -0.58 -1.95
C ARG A 39 8.52 -0.14 -1.03
N MET A 40 8.40 -0.54 0.23
CA MET A 40 9.37 -0.26 1.27
C MET A 40 10.67 -1.04 1.01
N VAL A 41 10.56 -2.31 0.61
CA VAL A 41 11.73 -3.14 0.23
C VAL A 41 12.46 -2.54 -0.97
N MET A 42 11.73 -2.13 -2.02
CA MET A 42 12.35 -1.50 -3.20
C MET A 42 13.02 -0.17 -2.87
N ALA A 43 12.42 0.66 -2.02
CA ALA A 43 13.05 1.89 -1.56
C ALA A 43 14.38 1.62 -0.82
N TRP A 44 14.41 0.61 0.06
CA TRP A 44 15.63 0.21 0.76
C TRP A 44 16.71 -0.35 -0.18
N ILE A 45 16.33 -1.13 -1.19
CA ILE A 45 17.27 -1.64 -2.20
C ILE A 45 17.97 -0.50 -2.93
N PHE A 46 17.21 0.51 -3.38
CA PHE A 46 17.79 1.68 -4.07
C PHE A 46 18.76 2.47 -3.17
N VAL A 47 18.40 2.67 -1.90
CA VAL A 47 19.28 3.35 -0.93
C VAL A 47 20.58 2.57 -0.71
N ILE A 48 20.50 1.25 -0.53
CA ILE A 48 21.68 0.40 -0.36
C ILE A 48 22.57 0.44 -1.61
N LEU A 49 21.98 0.37 -2.81
CA LEU A 49 22.72 0.45 -4.08
C LEU A 49 23.50 1.77 -4.21
N LEU A 50 22.89 2.90 -3.85
CA LEU A 50 23.56 4.20 -3.87
C LEU A 50 24.70 4.28 -2.85
N ILE A 51 24.51 3.74 -1.64
CA ILE A 51 25.55 3.70 -0.60
C ILE A 51 26.72 2.82 -1.05
N VAL A 52 26.45 1.62 -1.56
CA VAL A 52 27.49 0.71 -2.07
C VAL A 52 28.25 1.37 -3.21
N TRP A 53 27.54 2.01 -4.15
CA TRP A 53 28.17 2.71 -5.26
C TRP A 53 29.08 3.85 -4.76
N LEU A 54 28.64 4.63 -3.76
CA LEU A 54 29.45 5.68 -3.14
C LEU A 54 30.73 5.12 -2.50
N ILE A 55 30.64 4.00 -1.78
CA ILE A 55 31.79 3.36 -1.12
C ILE A 55 32.76 2.73 -2.14
N THR A 56 32.24 2.13 -3.21
CA THR A 56 33.07 1.41 -4.20
C THR A 56 33.77 2.37 -5.17
N ARG A 57 33.23 3.58 -5.32
CA ARG A 57 33.74 4.60 -6.26
C ARG A 57 34.56 5.70 -5.56
N TRP A 58 34.68 5.65 -4.24
CA TRP A 58 35.58 6.48 -3.45
C TRP A 58 36.93 5.79 -3.28
#